data_AF-A0A3D2L3T2-F1
#
_entry.id   AF-A0A3D2L3T2-F1
#
_cell.length_a   1.000
_cell.length_b   1.000
_cell.length_c   1.000
_cell.angle_alpha   90.00
_cell.angle_beta   90.00
_cell.angle_gamma   90.00
#
_symmetry.space_group_name_H-M   'P 1'
#
loop_
_entity.id
_entity.type
_entity.pdbx_description
1 polymer ?
#
loop_
_entity_poly.entity_id
_entity_poly.type
_entity_poly.pdbx_seq_one_letter_code
_entity_poly.pdbx_strand_id
1 'polypeptide(L)'
;MAKFIPVDPFDIVIFGGTGDLSRRKLLPALFHRWLDGQIPESSRIVGTARSEMDTKEYRKMAREACESASGDNWDTKEWSKFEKLIEYVSIDATQEDADWATLKSFLTLDDNRPCVFYLATSPRLYVQICEALGKVGLSEGNTRVVLEKPIGTDLESAKAINDGVAQVYAERQVFR
;
A
#
# COMPACT_ATOMS: atom_id res chain seq x y z
N MET A 1 14.67 18.51 20.39
CA MET A 1 14.34 17.31 19.62
C MET A 1 12.98 17.53 18.98
N ALA A 2 12.83 17.30 17.68
CA ALA A 2 11.51 17.36 17.04
C ALA A 2 10.60 16.33 17.72
N LYS A 3 9.46 16.76 18.27
CA LYS A 3 8.43 15.84 18.74
C LYS A 3 7.82 15.23 17.49
N PHE A 4 8.13 13.97 17.20
CA PHE A 4 7.41 13.22 16.19
C PHE A 4 6.00 12.96 16.71
N ILE A 5 5.01 13.45 15.98
CA ILE A 5 3.60 13.24 16.28
C ILE A 5 3.24 11.89 15.64
N PRO A 6 2.80 10.89 16.43
CA PRO A 6 2.27 9.64 15.88
C PRO A 6 1.08 9.96 14.98
N VAL A 7 0.96 9.27 13.85
CA VAL A 7 -0.26 9.37 13.06
C VAL A 7 -1.38 8.58 13.74
N ASP A 8 -2.63 8.88 13.39
CA ASP A 8 -3.75 8.03 13.76
C ASP A 8 -3.58 6.62 13.13
N PRO A 9 -4.16 5.57 13.73
CA PRO A 9 -4.15 4.24 13.14
C PRO A 9 -4.68 4.26 11.70
N PHE A 10 -4.04 3.49 10.82
CA PHE A 10 -4.36 3.49 9.40
C PHE A 10 -4.16 2.10 8.78
N ASP A 11 -4.78 1.90 7.62
CA ASP A 11 -4.48 0.79 6.74
C ASP A 11 -3.76 1.28 5.48
N ILE A 12 -2.78 0.52 5.01
CA ILE A 12 -2.16 0.75 3.72
C ILE A 12 -2.10 -0.56 2.94
N VAL A 13 -2.57 -0.53 1.70
CA VAL A 13 -2.49 -1.63 0.75
C VAL A 13 -1.51 -1.24 -0.35
N ILE A 14 -0.44 -2.01 -0.53
CA ILE A 14 0.60 -1.77 -1.53
C ILE A 14 0.38 -2.72 -2.71
N PHE A 15 -0.22 -2.21 -3.79
CA PHE A 15 -0.29 -2.92 -5.06
C PHE A 15 1.09 -2.95 -5.70
N GLY A 16 1.52 -4.13 -6.17
CA GLY A 16 2.92 -4.35 -6.53
C GLY A 16 3.80 -4.54 -5.28
N GLY A 17 3.24 -5.11 -4.21
CA GLY A 17 3.93 -5.31 -2.93
C GLY A 17 5.23 -6.13 -3.01
N THR A 18 5.39 -6.96 -4.04
CA THR A 18 6.61 -7.74 -4.32
C THR A 18 7.59 -7.06 -5.29
N GLY A 19 7.23 -5.89 -5.82
CA GLY A 19 8.00 -5.12 -6.79
C GLY A 19 9.28 -4.50 -6.23
N ASP A 20 10.12 -3.96 -7.12
CA ASP A 20 11.39 -3.31 -6.73
C ASP A 20 11.16 -2.08 -5.84
N LEU A 21 10.21 -1.22 -6.19
CA LEU A 21 9.90 -0.02 -5.43
C LEU A 21 9.46 -0.36 -3.99
N SER A 22 8.56 -1.33 -3.85
CA SER A 22 8.06 -1.79 -2.56
C SER A 22 9.20 -2.29 -1.66
N ARG A 23 10.08 -3.13 -2.20
CA ARG A 23 11.22 -3.70 -1.47
C ARG A 23 12.29 -2.68 -1.14
N ARG A 24 12.66 -1.82 -2.09
CA ARG A 24 13.81 -0.91 -1.92
C ARG A 24 13.45 0.40 -1.23
N LYS A 25 12.18 0.77 -1.21
CA LYS A 25 11.72 2.08 -0.72
C LYS A 25 10.55 1.99 0.24
N LEU A 26 9.42 1.42 -0.16
CA LEU A 26 8.19 1.54 0.64
C LEU A 26 8.26 0.79 1.96
N LEU A 27 8.60 -0.51 1.93
CA LEU A 27 8.72 -1.32 3.15
C LEU A 27 9.81 -0.78 4.08
N PRO A 28 11.04 -0.47 3.61
CA PRO A 28 12.04 0.20 4.43
C PRO A 28 11.59 1.54 5.02
N ALA A 29 10.89 2.38 4.25
CA ALA A 29 10.41 3.66 4.74
C ALA A 29 9.35 3.49 5.83
N LEU A 30 8.42 2.54 5.67
CA LEU A 30 7.44 2.22 6.71
C LEU A 30 8.13 1.69 7.98
N PHE A 31 9.12 0.82 7.85
CA PHE A 31 9.88 0.34 9.00
C PHE A 31 10.69 1.48 9.67
N HIS A 32 11.29 2.37 8.90
CA HIS A 32 11.95 3.55 9.45
C HIS A 32 10.96 4.44 10.24
N ARG A 33 9.75 4.64 9.73
CA ARG A 33 8.70 5.40 10.44
C ARG A 33 8.17 4.67 11.68
N TRP A 34 8.20 3.34 11.68
CA TRP A 34 7.96 2.54 12.88
C TRP A 34 9.03 2.79 13.95
N LEU A 35 10.32 2.74 13.58
CA LEU A 35 11.43 3.03 14.51
C LEU A 35 11.36 4.44 15.11
N ASP A 36 10.85 5.41 14.33
CA ASP A 36 10.59 6.78 14.80
C ASP A 36 9.35 6.90 15.72
N GLY A 37 8.65 5.80 16.01
CA GLY A 37 7.43 5.78 16.83
C GLY A 37 6.22 6.46 16.16
N GLN A 38 6.22 6.58 14.84
CA GLN A 38 5.17 7.30 14.11
C GLN A 38 4.00 6.43 13.69
N ILE A 39 4.16 5.10 13.66
CA ILE A 39 3.14 4.14 13.25
C ILE A 39 2.56 3.44 14.50
N PRO A 40 1.26 3.58 14.79
CA PRO A 40 0.62 2.85 15.88
C PRO A 40 0.61 1.33 15.65
N GLU A 41 0.70 0.53 16.73
CA GLU A 41 0.65 -0.95 16.63
C GLU A 41 -0.68 -1.48 16.09
N SER A 42 -1.74 -0.68 16.18
CA SER A 42 -3.06 -1.01 15.65
C SER A 42 -3.19 -0.78 14.16
N SER A 43 -2.17 -0.24 13.45
CA SER A 43 -2.17 -0.04 11.99
C SER A 43 -2.01 -1.37 11.22
N ARG A 44 -2.31 -1.36 9.91
CA ARG A 44 -2.14 -2.53 9.03
C ARG A 44 -1.40 -2.15 7.75
N ILE A 45 -0.52 -3.03 7.30
CA ILE A 45 0.20 -2.94 6.04
C ILE A 45 -0.10 -4.22 5.26
N VAL A 46 -0.77 -4.13 4.12
CA VAL A 46 -1.10 -5.28 3.28
C VAL A 46 -0.34 -5.16 1.97
N GLY A 47 0.55 -6.11 1.70
CA GLY A 47 1.16 -6.25 0.38
C GLY A 47 0.22 -7.01 -0.56
N THR A 48 0.13 -6.60 -1.82
CA THR A 48 -0.57 -7.39 -2.83
C THR A 48 0.12 -7.40 -4.17
N ALA A 49 0.19 -8.58 -4.79
CA ALA A 49 0.74 -8.80 -6.12
C ALA A 49 0.23 -10.12 -6.69
N ARG A 50 0.55 -10.37 -7.97
CA ARG A 50 0.22 -11.63 -8.68
C ARG A 50 1.03 -12.84 -8.22
N SER A 51 2.09 -12.62 -7.44
CA SER A 51 2.94 -13.72 -6.97
C SER A 51 2.17 -14.56 -5.96
N GLU A 52 2.12 -15.87 -6.17
CA GLU A 52 1.57 -16.80 -5.19
C GLU A 52 2.60 -17.00 -4.07
N MET A 53 2.28 -16.47 -2.88
CA MET A 53 3.04 -16.67 -1.65
C MET A 53 2.14 -16.40 -0.46
N ASP A 54 2.49 -16.95 0.70
CA ASP A 54 1.77 -16.67 1.95
C ASP A 54 2.32 -15.43 2.70
N THR A 55 1.63 -15.00 3.75
CA THR A 55 2.07 -13.88 4.61
C THR A 55 3.47 -14.13 5.20
N LYS A 56 3.83 -15.38 5.51
CA LYS A 56 5.11 -15.70 6.14
C LYS A 56 6.27 -15.51 5.17
N GLU A 57 6.10 -15.93 3.93
CA GLU A 57 7.04 -15.70 2.83
C GLU A 57 7.17 -14.21 2.51
N TYR A 58 6.05 -13.48 2.47
CA TYR A 58 6.05 -12.04 2.27
C TYR A 58 6.79 -11.30 3.39
N ARG A 59 6.54 -11.66 4.66
CA ARG A 59 7.26 -11.11 5.83
C ARG A 59 8.76 -11.39 5.77
N LYS A 60 9.18 -12.57 5.31
CA LYS A 60 10.60 -12.88 5.11
C LYS A 60 11.24 -11.93 4.08
N MET A 61 10.57 -11.74 2.95
CA MET A 61 11.05 -10.80 1.92
C MET A 61 11.07 -9.35 2.41
N ALA A 62 10.05 -8.93 3.16
CA ALA A 62 10.01 -7.61 3.78
C ALA A 62 11.13 -7.43 4.82
N ARG A 63 11.46 -8.49 5.59
CA ARG A 63 12.57 -8.49 6.55
C ARG A 63 13.89 -8.25 5.84
N GLU A 64 14.19 -9.04 4.83
CA GLU A 64 15.45 -8.93 4.05
C GLU A 64 15.60 -7.52 3.46
N ALA A 65 14.52 -6.96 2.93
CA ALA A 65 14.46 -5.59 2.42
C ALA A 65 14.74 -4.54 3.50
N CYS A 66 14.08 -4.63 4.65
CA CYS A 66 14.21 -3.66 5.74
C CYS A 66 15.57 -3.77 6.44
N GLU A 67 16.07 -4.98 6.67
CA GLU A 67 17.38 -5.25 7.27
C GLU A 67 18.50 -4.69 6.40
N SER A 68 18.46 -4.97 5.09
CA SER A 68 19.43 -4.42 4.13
C SER A 68 19.41 -2.89 4.05
N ALA A 69 18.25 -2.26 4.22
CA ALA A 69 18.11 -0.81 4.12
C ALA A 69 18.43 -0.07 5.43
N SER A 70 18.28 -0.75 6.58
CA SER A 70 18.51 -0.16 7.91
C SER A 70 19.98 -0.14 8.30
N GLY A 71 20.79 -1.07 7.80
CA GLY A 71 22.22 -1.18 8.15
C GLY A 71 22.41 -1.28 9.66
N ASP A 72 23.23 -0.40 10.23
CA ASP A 72 23.53 -0.36 11.66
C ASP A 72 22.31 -0.02 12.55
N ASN A 73 21.23 0.53 11.98
CA ASN A 73 19.99 0.85 12.71
C ASN A 73 19.01 -0.33 12.79
N TRP A 74 19.40 -1.53 12.34
CA TRP A 74 18.55 -2.70 12.41
C TRP A 74 18.29 -3.14 13.86
N ASP A 75 17.02 -3.20 14.26
CA ASP A 75 16.59 -3.74 15.54
C ASP A 75 15.65 -4.93 15.33
N THR A 76 16.12 -6.13 15.68
CA THR A 76 15.35 -7.37 15.56
C THR A 76 14.11 -7.39 16.47
N LYS A 77 14.14 -6.72 17.64
CA LYS A 77 12.98 -6.67 18.55
C LYS A 77 11.89 -5.77 17.96
N GLU A 78 12.28 -4.63 17.39
CA GLU A 78 11.33 -3.75 16.72
C GLU A 78 10.79 -4.37 15.44
N TRP A 79 11.62 -5.09 14.68
CA TRP A 79 11.14 -5.89 13.55
C TRP A 79 10.06 -6.90 13.97
N SER A 80 10.28 -7.65 15.05
CA SER A 80 9.30 -8.64 15.53
C SER A 80 7.97 -8.04 15.98
N LYS A 81 7.92 -6.73 16.28
CA LYS A 81 6.65 -6.03 16.49
C LYS A 81 6.07 -5.57 15.16
N PHE A 82 6.89 -4.91 14.32
CA PHE A 82 6.48 -4.38 13.02
C PHE A 82 5.93 -5.46 12.08
N GLU A 83 6.53 -6.65 12.04
CA GLU A 83 6.10 -7.72 11.15
C GLU A 83 4.66 -8.18 11.42
N LYS A 84 4.14 -7.97 12.64
CA LYS A 84 2.74 -8.29 13.00
C LYS A 84 1.71 -7.39 12.30
N LEU A 85 2.13 -6.21 11.84
CA LEU A 85 1.32 -5.29 11.07
C LEU A 85 1.25 -5.71 9.59
N ILE A 86 2.14 -6.60 9.13
CA ILE A 86 2.29 -6.94 7.72
C ILE A 86 1.45 -8.16 7.37
N GLU A 87 0.56 -8.04 6.39
CA GLU A 87 -0.18 -9.13 5.78
C GLU A 87 0.05 -9.17 4.27
N TYR A 88 -0.29 -10.28 3.62
CA TYR A 88 -0.17 -10.43 2.17
C TYR A 88 -1.39 -11.10 1.58
N VAL A 89 -1.83 -10.60 0.42
CA VAL A 89 -2.87 -11.25 -0.39
C VAL A 89 -2.43 -11.30 -1.84
N SER A 90 -2.40 -12.50 -2.42
CA SER A 90 -2.15 -12.67 -3.85
C SER A 90 -3.39 -12.24 -4.64
N ILE A 91 -3.29 -11.14 -5.38
CA ILE A 91 -4.37 -10.61 -6.20
C ILE A 91 -3.81 -10.14 -7.54
N ASP A 92 -4.44 -10.60 -8.63
CA ASP A 92 -4.39 -9.89 -9.90
C ASP A 92 -5.62 -9.00 -10.04
N ALA A 93 -5.46 -7.71 -9.74
CA ALA A 93 -6.56 -6.74 -9.75
C ALA A 93 -7.17 -6.49 -11.15
N THR A 94 -6.59 -7.10 -12.20
CA THR A 94 -7.14 -7.07 -13.56
C THR A 94 -8.10 -8.22 -13.85
N GLN A 95 -8.18 -9.22 -12.98
CA GLN A 95 -9.07 -10.38 -13.14
C GLN A 95 -10.37 -10.19 -12.35
N GLU A 96 -11.47 -10.73 -12.90
CA GLU A 96 -12.80 -10.63 -12.28
C GLU A 96 -12.94 -11.48 -11.01
N ASP A 97 -12.18 -12.56 -10.91
CA ASP A 97 -12.17 -13.52 -9.80
C ASP A 97 -11.14 -13.20 -8.71
N ALA A 98 -10.54 -12.01 -8.75
CA ALA A 98 -9.63 -11.52 -7.73
C ALA A 98 -10.23 -11.63 -6.31
N ASP A 99 -9.44 -12.14 -5.35
CA ASP A 99 -9.88 -12.39 -3.98
C ASP A 99 -9.94 -11.11 -3.12
N TRP A 100 -10.86 -10.22 -3.48
CA TRP A 100 -11.14 -9.00 -2.75
C TRP A 100 -11.70 -9.24 -1.35
N ALA A 101 -12.33 -10.40 -1.12
CA ALA A 101 -12.90 -10.75 0.18
C ALA A 101 -11.80 -10.95 1.22
N THR A 102 -10.74 -11.69 0.88
CA THR A 102 -9.59 -11.87 1.76
C THR A 102 -8.88 -10.54 2.02
N LEU A 103 -8.69 -9.70 0.99
CA LEU A 103 -8.12 -8.35 1.20
C LEU A 103 -8.94 -7.54 2.20
N LYS A 104 -10.26 -7.46 2.00
CA LYS A 104 -11.17 -6.74 2.91
C LYS A 104 -11.10 -7.25 4.34
N SER A 105 -10.90 -8.56 4.55
CA SER A 105 -10.83 -9.14 5.90
C SER A 105 -9.67 -8.62 6.75
N PHE A 106 -8.62 -8.09 6.11
CA PHE A 106 -7.49 -7.47 6.82
C PHE A 106 -7.71 -5.98 7.11
N LEU A 107 -8.67 -5.34 6.44
CA LEU A 107 -8.89 -3.90 6.51
C LEU A 107 -9.98 -3.56 7.53
N THR A 108 -9.79 -2.44 8.21
CA THR A 108 -10.81 -1.81 9.04
C THR A 108 -11.37 -0.62 8.27
N LEU A 109 -12.45 -0.87 7.53
CA LEU A 109 -13.12 0.11 6.68
C LEU A 109 -14.14 0.90 7.51
N ASP A 110 -13.68 1.90 8.24
CA ASP A 110 -14.53 2.88 8.92
C ASP A 110 -14.04 4.32 8.68
N ASP A 111 -14.91 5.31 8.91
CA ASP A 111 -14.59 6.71 8.58
C ASP A 111 -13.48 7.32 9.47
N ASN A 112 -13.20 6.74 10.64
CA ASN A 112 -12.19 7.24 11.57
C ASN A 112 -10.79 6.69 11.26
N ARG A 113 -10.69 5.65 10.43
CA ARG A 113 -9.43 5.00 10.08
C ARG A 113 -9.14 5.14 8.58
N PRO A 114 -8.17 5.98 8.18
CA PRO A 114 -7.87 6.13 6.77
C PRO A 114 -7.29 4.84 6.17
N CYS A 115 -7.72 4.51 4.95
CA CYS A 115 -7.16 3.41 4.16
C CYS A 115 -6.50 3.94 2.89
N VAL A 116 -5.21 3.63 2.70
CA VAL A 116 -4.40 4.12 1.57
C VAL A 116 -4.12 2.98 0.60
N PHE A 117 -4.50 3.15 -0.66
CA PHE A 117 -4.11 2.26 -1.76
C PHE A 117 -2.91 2.83 -2.51
N TYR A 118 -1.74 2.26 -2.29
CA TYR A 118 -0.50 2.67 -2.94
C TYR A 118 -0.28 1.85 -4.21
N LEU A 119 -0.31 2.49 -5.38
CA LEU A 119 -0.13 1.82 -6.67
C LEU A 119 1.34 1.81 -7.09
N ALA A 120 2.13 0.91 -6.49
CA ALA A 120 3.52 0.63 -6.88
C ALA A 120 3.60 -0.31 -8.10
N THR A 121 2.76 -0.05 -9.10
CA THR A 121 2.60 -0.85 -10.33
C THR A 121 2.86 -0.02 -11.59
N SER A 122 2.82 -0.66 -12.75
CA SER A 122 2.85 0.04 -14.04
C SER A 122 1.70 1.05 -14.16
N PRO A 123 1.93 2.25 -14.72
CA PRO A 123 0.88 3.26 -14.91
C PRO A 123 -0.30 2.80 -15.76
N ARG A 124 -0.07 1.82 -16.66
CA ARG A 124 -1.13 1.22 -17.49
C ARG A 124 -2.19 0.50 -16.67
N LEU A 125 -1.88 0.12 -15.42
CA LEU A 125 -2.78 -0.59 -14.54
C LEU A 125 -3.56 0.35 -13.61
N TYR A 126 -3.23 1.64 -13.53
CA TYR A 126 -3.83 2.54 -12.53
C TYR A 126 -5.34 2.64 -12.66
N VAL A 127 -5.84 2.90 -13.88
CA VAL A 127 -7.29 3.04 -14.10
C VAL A 127 -8.00 1.72 -13.80
N GLN A 128 -7.48 0.59 -14.29
CA GLN A 128 -8.06 -0.73 -14.05
C GLN A 128 -8.12 -1.10 -12.55
N ILE A 129 -7.03 -0.85 -11.81
CA ILE A 129 -7.00 -1.09 -10.36
C ILE A 129 -8.00 -0.16 -9.63
N CYS A 130 -8.05 1.11 -9.99
CA CYS A 130 -9.03 2.04 -9.41
C CYS A 130 -10.46 1.58 -9.68
N GLU A 131 -10.79 1.23 -10.93
CA GLU A 131 -12.11 0.72 -11.30
C GLU A 131 -12.46 -0.56 -10.52
N ALA A 132 -11.52 -1.48 -10.36
CA ALA A 132 -11.72 -2.70 -9.59
C ALA A 132 -12.01 -2.40 -8.11
N LEU A 133 -11.22 -1.50 -7.50
CA LEU A 133 -11.44 -1.01 -6.13
C LEU A 133 -12.84 -0.38 -5.98
N GLY A 134 -13.25 0.44 -6.95
CA GLY A 134 -14.58 1.06 -6.96
C GLY A 134 -15.71 0.04 -7.05
N LYS A 135 -15.59 -0.94 -7.96
CA LYS A 135 -16.59 -2.02 -8.11
C LYS A 135 -16.80 -2.82 -6.84
N VAL A 136 -15.76 -2.99 -6.03
CA VAL A 136 -15.85 -3.71 -4.75
C VAL A 136 -16.08 -2.79 -3.55
N GLY A 137 -16.36 -1.50 -3.75
CA GLY A 137 -16.65 -0.55 -2.67
C GLY A 137 -15.44 -0.20 -1.79
N LEU A 138 -14.21 -0.46 -2.27
CA LEU A 138 -12.98 -0.11 -1.57
C LEU A 138 -12.52 1.33 -1.85
N SER A 139 -13.18 2.08 -2.73
CA SER A 139 -12.89 3.50 -2.99
C SER A 139 -13.78 4.48 -2.21
N GLU A 140 -14.68 3.96 -1.35
CA GLU A 140 -15.62 4.75 -0.56
C GLU A 140 -15.01 5.19 0.79
N GLY A 141 -15.70 6.10 1.51
CA GLY A 141 -15.29 6.52 2.87
C GLY A 141 -13.96 7.28 2.93
N ASN A 142 -13.22 7.08 4.02
CA ASN A 142 -11.92 7.71 4.27
C ASN A 142 -10.77 6.99 3.55
N THR A 143 -10.92 6.77 2.25
CA THR A 143 -9.92 6.10 1.41
C THR A 143 -9.13 7.09 0.56
N ARG A 144 -7.87 6.75 0.30
CA ARG A 144 -6.95 7.55 -0.54
C ARG A 144 -6.22 6.63 -1.51
N VAL A 145 -5.90 7.13 -2.69
CA VAL A 145 -5.07 6.44 -3.67
C VAL A 145 -3.79 7.24 -3.92
N VAL A 146 -2.65 6.55 -3.91
CA VAL A 146 -1.34 7.11 -4.25
C VAL A 146 -0.91 6.52 -5.59
N LEU A 147 -0.65 7.39 -6.56
CA LEU A 147 -0.17 7.03 -7.90
C LEU A 147 1.31 7.34 -7.99
N GLU A 148 2.09 6.41 -8.54
CA GLU A 148 3.51 6.65 -8.78
C GLU A 148 3.76 7.30 -10.13
N LYS A 149 4.87 8.04 -10.22
CA LYS A 149 5.33 8.53 -11.51
C LYS A 149 5.87 7.37 -12.36
N PRO A 150 5.68 7.39 -13.69
CA PRO A 150 5.10 8.48 -14.49
C PRO A 150 3.57 8.41 -14.63
N ILE A 151 2.90 9.57 -14.59
CA ILE A 151 1.46 9.70 -14.85
C ILE A 151 1.26 10.07 -16.33
N GLY A 152 1.31 9.04 -17.18
CA GLY A 152 1.35 9.21 -18.63
C GLY A 152 2.74 9.55 -19.15
N THR A 153 2.94 9.39 -20.46
CA THR A 153 4.18 9.73 -21.17
C THR A 153 4.03 10.94 -22.09
N ASP A 154 2.81 11.42 -22.24
CA ASP A 154 2.41 12.58 -23.02
C ASP A 154 1.12 13.17 -22.41
N LEU A 155 0.66 14.30 -22.94
CA LEU A 155 -0.53 14.98 -22.45
C LEU A 155 -1.80 14.12 -22.58
N GLU A 156 -1.91 13.32 -23.64
CA GLU A 156 -3.10 12.51 -23.91
C GLU A 156 -3.23 11.36 -22.91
N SER A 157 -2.15 10.60 -22.72
CA SER A 157 -2.09 9.51 -21.74
C SER A 157 -2.22 10.01 -20.30
N ALA A 158 -1.66 11.19 -19.97
CA ALA A 158 -1.83 11.80 -18.65
C ALA A 158 -3.29 12.19 -18.38
N LYS A 159 -3.97 12.78 -19.37
CA LYS A 159 -5.41 13.09 -19.28
C LYS A 159 -6.23 11.81 -19.11
N ALA A 160 -5.98 10.79 -19.93
CA ALA A 160 -6.70 9.52 -19.83
C ALA A 160 -6.58 8.86 -18.46
N ILE A 161 -5.38 8.87 -17.85
CA ILE A 161 -5.18 8.34 -16.49
C ILE A 161 -5.94 9.20 -15.46
N ASN A 162 -5.81 10.52 -15.52
CA ASN A 162 -6.47 11.40 -14.56
C ASN A 162 -8.00 11.32 -14.65
N ASP A 163 -8.55 11.34 -15.87
CA ASP A 163 -9.99 11.27 -16.11
C ASP A 163 -10.55 9.92 -15.65
N GLY A 164 -9.82 8.82 -15.89
CA GLY A 164 -10.20 7.48 -15.43
C GLY A 164 -10.17 7.34 -13.91
N VAL A 165 -9.12 7.83 -13.25
CA VAL A 165 -9.03 7.84 -11.77
C VAL A 165 -10.13 8.71 -11.16
N ALA A 166 -10.44 9.85 -11.78
CA ALA A 166 -11.49 10.77 -11.34
C ALA A 166 -12.92 10.20 -11.46
N GLN A 167 -13.13 9.13 -12.23
CA GLN A 167 -14.42 8.41 -12.22
C GLN A 167 -14.65 7.64 -10.92
N VAL A 168 -13.58 7.33 -10.18
CA VAL A 168 -13.64 6.47 -8.98
C VAL A 168 -13.37 7.27 -7.71
N TYR A 169 -12.39 8.18 -7.75
CA TYR A 169 -11.92 8.94 -6.59
C TYR A 169 -12.19 10.44 -6.77
N ALA A 170 -12.64 11.10 -5.71
CA ALA A 170 -12.62 12.56 -5.66
C ALA A 170 -11.18 13.06 -5.58
N GLU A 171 -10.88 14.25 -6.13
CA GLU A 171 -9.51 14.78 -6.19
C GLU A 171 -8.81 14.85 -4.81
N ARG A 172 -9.55 15.12 -3.73
CA ARG A 172 -9.01 15.11 -2.34
C ARG A 172 -8.49 13.75 -1.86
N GLN A 173 -8.88 12.67 -2.53
CA GLN A 173 -8.46 11.30 -2.23
C GLN A 173 -7.24 10.89 -3.06
N VAL A 174 -6.85 11.66 -4.08
CA VAL A 174 -5.79 11.28 -5.02
C VAL A 174 -4.48 11.99 -4.70
N PHE A 175 -3.40 11.22 -4.58
CA PHE A 175 -2.04 11.70 -4.34
C PHE A 175 -1.16 11.27 -5.51
N ARG A 176 -0.49 12.23 -6.15
CA ARG A 176 0.29 12.08 -7.38
C ARG A 176 1.71 12.60 -7.17
#